data_AF-A0A2X3K8G1-F1
#
_entry.id   AF-A0A2X3K8G1-F1
#
_cell.length_a   1.000
_cell.length_b   1.000
_cell.length_c   1.000
_cell.angle_alpha   90.00
_cell.angle_beta   90.00
_cell.angle_gamma   90.00
#
_symmetry.space_group_name_H-M   'P 1'
#
loop_
_entity.id
_entity.type
_entity.pdbx_description
1 polymer ?
#
loop_
_entity_poly.entity_id
_entity_poly.type
_entity_poly.pdbx_seq_one_letter_code
_entity_poly.pdbx_strand_id
1 'polypeptide(L)'
;MALKKKPCTIVSFLPRILLGEYFRDQFLRLVDQARQQKFAVAVYESCQVTDLQITNAGVMLATNQDLPSETFDLAVIATGHVWPDEEEATRTYFPSPWSGLMEAKVDACNVGIMGTSLSGLDAAMAVAIQHGSFIEDDKQHVVFNRDNASEKLNITLMSRTGILPEADFYCPIPYEPLHIVTDQALNAEIQKGEEGLFGSGI
;
A
#
# COMPACT_ATOMS: atom_id res chain seq x y z
N MET A 1 -5.83 -3.10 27.23
CA MET A 1 -6.99 -2.85 26.35
C MET A 1 -7.39 -4.16 25.70
N ALA A 2 -8.52 -4.75 26.10
CA ALA A 2 -8.91 -6.09 25.67
C ALA A 2 -9.56 -6.04 24.29
N LEU A 3 -8.86 -6.56 23.27
CA LEU A 3 -9.43 -6.77 21.94
C LEU A 3 -10.45 -7.92 22.03
N LYS A 4 -11.73 -7.61 21.86
CA LYS A 4 -12.80 -8.61 21.75
C LYS A 4 -12.54 -9.47 20.51
N LYS A 5 -12.33 -10.79 20.71
CA LYS A 5 -12.29 -11.78 19.62
C LYS A 5 -13.66 -11.84 18.94
N LYS A 6 -13.80 -11.19 17.78
CA LYS A 6 -14.90 -11.46 16.84
C LYS A 6 -14.47 -12.54 15.85
N PRO A 7 -15.38 -13.39 15.34
CA PRO A 7 -15.08 -14.36 14.30
C PRO A 7 -14.58 -13.63 13.04
N CYS A 8 -13.43 -14.05 12.51
CA CYS A 8 -12.81 -13.49 11.32
C CYS A 8 -13.47 -14.11 10.07
N THR A 9 -14.71 -13.73 9.77
CA THR A 9 -15.43 -14.17 8.56
C THR A 9 -15.76 -13.02 7.61
N ILE A 10 -15.30 -11.81 7.91
CA ILE A 10 -15.38 -10.62 7.05
C ILE A 10 -13.96 -10.11 6.90
N VAL A 11 -13.53 -9.79 5.68
CA VAL A 11 -12.23 -9.20 5.36
C VAL A 11 -12.14 -7.85 6.10
N SER A 12 -11.64 -7.90 7.33
CA SER A 12 -11.39 -6.74 8.15
C SER A 12 -10.04 -6.19 7.72
N PHE A 13 -10.01 -4.99 7.14
CA PHE A 13 -8.76 -4.24 7.02
C PHE A 13 -8.14 -4.12 8.42
N LEU A 14 -7.01 -4.77 8.63
CA LEU A 14 -6.32 -4.75 9.91
C LEU A 14 -5.60 -3.41 10.06
N PRO A 15 -5.72 -2.72 11.21
CA PRO A 15 -4.98 -1.48 11.44
C PRO A 15 -3.48 -1.69 11.21
N ARG A 16 -2.81 -0.73 10.56
CA ARG A 16 -1.36 -0.82 10.26
C ARG A 16 -0.51 -1.12 11.50
N ILE A 17 -0.91 -0.60 12.67
CA ILE A 17 -0.25 -0.87 13.95
C ILE A 17 -0.28 -2.37 14.29
N LEU A 18 -1.43 -3.03 14.11
CA LEU A 18 -1.57 -4.45 14.39
C LEU A 18 -0.72 -5.29 13.43
N LEU A 19 -0.66 -4.89 12.16
CA LEU A 19 0.16 -5.55 11.16
C LEU A 19 1.66 -5.38 11.46
N GLY A 20 2.07 -4.19 11.91
CA GLY A 20 3.43 -3.91 12.38
C GLY A 20 3.85 -4.79 13.55
N GLU A 21 2.99 -4.90 14.58
CA GLU A 21 3.23 -5.81 15.72
C GLU A 21 3.32 -7.28 15.28
N TYR A 22 2.46 -7.71 14.35
CA TYR A 22 2.52 -9.06 13.79
C TYR A 22 3.84 -9.33 13.07
N PHE A 23 4.29 -8.44 12.17
CA PHE A 23 5.55 -8.63 11.45
C PHE A 23 6.75 -8.60 12.38
N ARG A 24 6.72 -7.75 13.41
CA ARG A 24 7.75 -7.72 14.45
C ARG A 24 7.82 -9.05 15.20
N ASP A 25 6.70 -9.58 15.67
CA ASP A 25 6.67 -10.88 16.34
C ASP A 25 7.18 -12.00 15.43
N GLN A 26 6.76 -12.00 14.16
CA GLN A 26 7.23 -12.97 13.17
C GLN A 26 8.74 -12.89 12.97
N PHE A 27 9.30 -11.69 12.86
CA PHE A 27 10.75 -11.47 12.74
C PHE A 27 11.52 -11.98 13.96
N LEU A 28 11.09 -11.62 15.17
CA LEU A 28 11.76 -12.04 16.41
C LEU A 28 11.77 -13.56 16.55
N ARG A 29 10.66 -14.23 16.22
CA ARG A 29 10.59 -15.70 16.24
C ARG A 29 11.59 -16.34 15.26
N LEU A 30 11.75 -15.77 14.06
CA LEU A 30 12.71 -16.28 13.08
C LEU A 30 14.16 -16.09 13.57
N VAL A 31 14.47 -14.94 14.18
CA VAL A 31 15.78 -14.68 14.79
C VAL A 31 16.08 -15.69 15.90
N ASP A 32 15.11 -15.96 16.78
CA ASP A 32 15.27 -16.94 17.85
C ASP A 32 15.46 -18.37 17.32
N GLN A 33 14.71 -18.76 16.30
CA GLN A 33 14.86 -20.06 15.63
C GLN A 33 16.25 -20.22 15.00
N ALA A 34 16.74 -19.18 14.30
CA ALA A 34 18.08 -19.20 13.70
C ALA A 34 19.17 -19.34 14.78
N ARG A 35 19.04 -18.61 15.90
CA ARG A 35 19.98 -18.72 17.03
C ARG A 35 19.93 -20.10 17.69
N GLN A 36 18.76 -20.71 17.84
CA GLN A 36 18.62 -22.10 18.32
C GLN A 36 19.30 -23.11 17.40
N GLN A 37 19.32 -22.84 16.09
CA GLN A 37 20.07 -23.60 15.10
C GLN A 37 21.58 -23.27 15.07
N LYS A 38 22.05 -22.44 16.01
CA LYS A 38 23.45 -22.00 16.19
C LYS A 38 23.97 -21.04 15.11
N PHE A 39 23.09 -20.39 14.36
CA PHE A 39 23.50 -19.24 13.54
C PHE A 39 23.82 -18.05 14.43
N ALA A 40 24.94 -17.37 14.16
CA ALA A 40 25.25 -16.08 14.78
C ALA A 40 24.41 -14.99 14.11
N VAL A 41 23.46 -14.40 14.84
CA VAL A 41 22.57 -13.35 14.35
C VAL A 41 22.67 -12.12 15.24
N ALA A 42 23.26 -11.05 14.71
CA ALA A 42 23.30 -9.73 15.32
C ALA A 42 22.23 -8.83 14.67
N VAL A 43 21.47 -8.11 15.50
CA VAL A 43 20.44 -7.16 15.05
C VAL A 43 20.81 -5.81 15.63
N TYR A 44 21.02 -4.83 14.75
CA TYR A 44 21.37 -3.46 15.13
C TYR A 44 20.18 -2.55 14.85
N GLU A 45 19.45 -2.18 15.90
CA GLU A 45 18.37 -1.19 15.83
C GLU A 45 18.96 0.24 15.81
N SER A 46 18.20 1.18 15.23
CA SER A 46 18.62 2.58 15.08
C SER A 46 19.97 2.77 14.35
N CYS A 47 20.42 1.74 13.61
CA CYS A 47 21.65 1.73 12.84
C CYS A 47 21.31 1.87 11.35
N GLN A 48 21.41 3.09 10.84
CA GLN A 48 21.20 3.38 9.43
C GLN A 48 22.50 3.10 8.67
N VAL A 49 22.42 2.22 7.68
CA VAL A 49 23.49 2.08 6.67
C VAL A 49 23.43 3.31 5.77
N THR A 50 24.51 4.09 5.73
CA THR A 50 24.61 5.35 4.98
C THR A 50 25.27 5.16 3.62
N ASP A 51 26.14 4.16 3.49
CA ASP A 51 26.84 3.85 2.25
C ASP A 51 27.27 2.38 2.21
N LEU A 52 27.54 1.86 1.03
CA LEU A 52 28.11 0.53 0.82
C LEU A 52 29.20 0.55 -0.24
N GLN A 53 30.32 -0.10 0.05
CA GLN A 53 31.44 -0.18 -0.87
C GLN A 53 31.76 -1.64 -1.20
N ILE A 54 31.81 -1.94 -2.49
CA ILE A 54 32.27 -3.24 -2.99
C ILE A 54 33.78 -3.15 -3.20
N THR A 55 34.51 -4.06 -2.57
CA THR A 55 35.97 -4.18 -2.65
C THR A 55 36.36 -5.57 -3.12
N ASN A 56 37.66 -5.78 -3.41
CA ASN A 56 38.17 -7.11 -3.73
C ASN A 56 38.07 -8.10 -2.55
N ALA A 57 37.90 -7.59 -1.32
CA ALA A 57 37.78 -8.42 -0.11
C ALA A 57 36.33 -8.72 0.28
N GLY A 58 35.34 -8.10 -0.39
CA GLY A 58 33.92 -8.22 -0.06
C GLY A 58 33.21 -6.87 0.01
N VAL A 59 32.06 -6.84 0.68
CA VAL A 59 31.22 -5.66 0.88
C VAL A 59 31.51 -5.04 2.24
N MET A 60 31.81 -3.74 2.23
CA MET A 60 31.95 -2.93 3.44
C MET A 60 30.72 -2.02 3.57
N LEU A 61 30.24 -1.83 4.80
CA LEU A 61 29.09 -0.99 5.11
C LEU A 61 29.55 0.21 5.94
N ALA A 62 29.13 1.41 5.54
CA ALA A 62 29.21 2.59 6.38
C ALA A 62 27.88 2.77 7.11
N THR A 63 27.92 3.09 8.40
CA THR A 63 26.71 3.31 9.19
C THR A 63 26.78 4.63 9.94
N ASN A 64 25.63 5.12 10.40
CA ASN A 64 25.55 6.30 11.26
C ASN A 64 26.02 6.05 12.70
N GLN A 65 26.36 4.80 13.05
CA GLN A 65 26.93 4.42 14.34
C GLN A 65 28.42 4.07 14.18
N ASP A 66 29.18 4.23 15.26
CA ASP A 66 30.59 3.81 15.32
C ASP A 66 30.67 2.30 15.59
N LEU A 67 30.32 1.52 14.57
CA LEU A 67 30.47 0.07 14.57
C LEU A 67 31.82 -0.33 13.98
N PRO A 68 32.42 -1.44 14.43
CA PRO A 68 33.61 -1.98 13.80
C PRO A 68 33.41 -2.14 12.29
N SER A 69 34.37 -1.66 11.51
CA SER A 69 34.35 -1.83 10.07
C SER A 69 34.58 -3.31 9.73
N GLU A 70 33.49 -4.02 9.48
CA GLU A 70 33.51 -5.42 9.05
C GLU A 70 33.40 -5.53 7.52
N THR A 71 33.93 -6.62 6.97
CA THR A 71 33.80 -6.97 5.55
C THR A 71 32.95 -8.23 5.44
N PHE A 72 31.94 -8.19 4.58
CA PHE A 72 30.97 -9.26 4.37
C PHE A 72 31.14 -9.87 2.99
N ASP A 73 30.98 -11.19 2.86
CA ASP A 73 31.01 -11.86 1.55
C ASP A 73 29.79 -11.51 0.68
N LEU A 74 28.64 -11.24 1.32
CA LEU A 74 27.37 -10.95 0.67
C LEU A 74 26.60 -9.87 1.43
N ALA A 75 25.92 -9.00 0.69
CA ALA A 75 24.93 -8.07 1.21
C ALA A 75 23.58 -8.26 0.51
N VAL A 76 22.49 -8.26 1.28
CA VAL A 76 21.11 -8.29 0.76
C VAL A 76 20.45 -6.96 1.10
N ILE A 77 20.02 -6.22 0.08
CA ILE A 77 19.39 -4.92 0.24
C ILE A 77 17.87 -5.11 0.24
N ALA A 78 17.27 -4.90 1.42
CA ALA A 78 15.83 -4.98 1.64
C ALA A 78 15.28 -3.70 2.27
N THR A 79 15.79 -2.53 1.86
CA THR A 79 15.46 -1.21 2.42
C THR A 79 14.09 -0.66 1.99
N GLY A 80 13.35 -1.41 1.16
CA GLY A 80 12.14 -0.91 0.50
C GLY A 80 12.47 0.15 -0.56
N HIS A 81 11.46 0.95 -0.92
CA HIS A 81 11.60 2.05 -1.86
C HIS A 81 11.83 3.36 -1.10
N VAL A 82 12.91 4.07 -1.42
CA VAL A 82 13.13 5.45 -0.97
C VAL A 82 12.57 6.36 -2.06
N TRP A 83 11.51 7.09 -1.74
CA TRP A 83 11.04 8.18 -2.57
C TRP A 83 11.98 9.39 -2.38
N PRO A 84 12.32 10.14 -3.44
CA PRO A 84 13.11 11.36 -3.28
C PRO A 84 12.43 12.30 -2.29
N ASP A 85 13.22 13.17 -1.64
CA ASP A 85 12.75 14.10 -0.60
C ASP A 85 11.38 14.67 -0.99
N GLU A 86 10.36 14.35 -0.19
CA GLU A 86 9.01 14.85 -0.41
C GLU A 86 9.09 16.38 -0.43
N GLU A 87 8.48 17.00 -1.45
CA GLU A 87 8.25 18.45 -1.41
C GLU A 87 7.63 18.82 -0.06
N GLU A 88 8.08 19.90 0.59
CA GLU A 88 7.52 20.24 1.90
C GLU A 88 6.00 20.42 1.80
N ALA A 89 5.27 19.71 2.67
CA ALA A 89 3.82 19.88 2.77
C ALA A 89 3.51 21.34 3.11
N THR A 90 2.59 21.94 2.36
CA THR A 90 2.08 23.28 2.64
C THR A 90 0.65 23.18 3.13
N ARG A 91 0.06 24.32 3.52
CA ARG A 91 -1.35 24.37 3.94
C ARG A 91 -2.33 23.85 2.88
N THR A 92 -1.94 23.86 1.61
CA THR A 92 -2.81 23.53 0.46
C THR A 92 -2.26 22.43 -0.43
N TYR A 93 -1.11 21.84 -0.08
CA TYR A 93 -0.47 20.82 -0.89
C TYR A 93 0.19 19.76 0.01
N PHE A 94 -0.15 18.50 -0.23
CA PHE A 94 0.34 17.35 0.52
C PHE A 94 0.93 16.34 -0.47
N PRO A 95 2.25 16.07 -0.43
CA PRO A 95 2.89 15.08 -1.31
C PRO A 95 2.32 13.66 -1.16
N SER A 96 1.90 13.31 0.06
CA SER A 96 1.31 12.01 0.36
C SER A 96 0.23 12.17 1.44
N PRO A 97 -0.67 11.19 1.60
CA PRO A 97 -1.67 11.24 2.68
C PRO A 97 -1.02 11.32 4.07
N TRP A 98 0.22 10.87 4.22
CA TRP A 98 0.91 10.75 5.50
C TRP A 98 1.79 11.96 5.82
N SER A 99 1.88 12.95 4.94
CA SER A 99 2.62 14.20 5.19
C SER A 99 1.76 15.27 5.91
N GLY A 100 0.83 14.82 6.76
CA GLY A 100 -0.03 15.67 7.59
C GLY A 100 -1.47 15.85 7.09
N LEU A 101 -1.83 15.27 5.94
CA LEU A 101 -3.20 15.33 5.41
C LEU A 101 -4.21 14.64 6.34
N MET A 102 -3.81 13.53 6.98
CA MET A 102 -4.68 12.77 7.89
C MET A 102 -5.17 13.61 9.09
N GLU A 103 -4.38 14.59 9.51
CA GLU A 103 -4.70 15.50 10.62
C GLU A 103 -5.17 16.88 10.13
N ALA A 104 -5.01 17.20 8.85
CA ALA A 104 -5.36 18.48 8.29
C ALA A 104 -6.88 18.63 8.16
N LYS A 105 -7.39 19.79 8.61
CA LYS A 105 -8.75 20.20 8.30
C LYS A 105 -8.83 20.69 6.86
N VAL A 106 -9.62 20.01 6.04
CA VAL A 106 -9.90 20.41 4.67
C VAL A 106 -11.29 21.05 4.63
N ASP A 107 -11.38 22.28 4.14
CA ASP A 107 -12.67 22.93 3.93
C ASP A 107 -13.37 22.36 2.69
N ALA A 108 -14.69 22.43 2.62
CA ALA A 108 -15.45 21.95 1.46
C ALA A 108 -15.12 22.78 0.21
N CYS A 109 -14.21 22.28 -0.62
CA CYS A 109 -13.70 22.94 -1.81
C CYS A 109 -13.36 21.94 -2.93
N ASN A 110 -12.78 22.44 -4.02
CA ASN A 110 -12.24 21.59 -5.08
C ASN A 110 -10.89 21.03 -4.63
N VAL A 111 -10.80 19.71 -4.54
CA VAL A 111 -9.60 18.98 -4.15
C VAL A 111 -9.14 18.13 -5.34
N GLY A 112 -7.91 18.39 -5.81
CA GLY A 112 -7.26 17.57 -6.82
C GLY A 112 -6.30 16.57 -6.18
N ILE A 113 -6.41 15.30 -6.54
CA ILE A 113 -5.52 14.23 -6.07
C ILE A 113 -4.77 13.67 -7.29
N MET A 114 -3.45 13.85 -7.29
CA MET A 114 -2.58 13.30 -8.32
C MET A 114 -2.25 11.84 -8.01
N GLY A 115 -2.87 10.93 -8.74
CA GLY A 115 -2.72 9.49 -8.57
C GLY A 115 -4.02 8.82 -8.13
N THR A 116 -4.32 7.69 -8.76
CA THR A 116 -5.48 6.85 -8.43
C THR A 116 -5.10 5.60 -7.63
N SER A 117 -3.83 5.39 -7.27
CA SER A 117 -3.38 4.23 -6.48
C SER A 117 -4.02 4.16 -5.08
N LEU A 118 -3.72 3.12 -4.31
CA LEU A 118 -4.20 2.99 -2.93
C LEU A 118 -3.91 4.25 -2.09
N SER A 119 -2.74 4.88 -2.26
CA SER A 119 -2.43 6.15 -1.60
C SER A 119 -3.36 7.30 -2.04
N GLY A 120 -3.71 7.36 -3.32
CA GLY A 120 -4.67 8.36 -3.83
C GLY A 120 -6.08 8.14 -3.29
N LEU A 121 -6.50 6.88 -3.13
CA LEU A 121 -7.74 6.52 -2.47
C LEU A 121 -7.72 6.85 -0.97
N ASP A 122 -6.61 6.57 -0.28
CA ASP A 122 -6.41 6.96 1.13
C ASP A 122 -6.53 8.49 1.30
N ALA A 123 -5.94 9.29 0.40
CA ALA A 123 -6.10 10.75 0.39
C ALA A 123 -7.56 11.16 0.15
N ALA A 124 -8.24 10.55 -0.83
CA ALA A 124 -9.64 10.86 -1.12
C ALA A 124 -10.53 10.55 0.07
N MET A 125 -10.30 9.40 0.73
CA MET A 125 -11.01 8.99 1.92
C MET A 125 -10.73 9.92 3.10
N ALA A 126 -9.47 10.32 3.33
CA ALA A 126 -9.10 11.26 4.39
C ALA A 126 -9.83 12.61 4.29
N VAL A 127 -10.11 13.06 3.07
CA VAL A 127 -10.95 14.26 2.82
C VAL A 127 -12.43 13.94 2.95
N ALA A 128 -12.92 12.88 2.30
CA ALA A 128 -14.35 12.56 2.25
C ALA A 128 -14.97 12.34 3.64
N ILE A 129 -14.26 11.66 4.55
CA ILE A 129 -14.76 11.40 5.91
C ILE A 129 -14.89 12.65 6.79
N GLN A 130 -14.30 13.78 6.40
CA GLN A 130 -14.48 15.07 7.09
C GLN A 130 -15.80 15.76 6.69
N HIS A 131 -16.47 15.27 5.65
CA HIS A 131 -17.58 15.93 4.98
C HIS A 131 -18.84 15.06 4.84
N GLY A 132 -18.83 13.90 5.48
CA GLY A 132 -19.95 12.96 5.45
C GLY A 132 -19.57 11.59 6.00
N SER A 133 -20.44 10.63 5.77
CA SER A 133 -20.26 9.26 6.25
C SER A 133 -20.69 8.26 5.19
N PHE A 134 -19.96 7.13 5.11
CA PHE A 134 -20.37 5.99 4.31
C PHE A 134 -21.32 5.12 5.13
N ILE A 135 -22.50 4.86 4.58
CA ILE A 135 -23.54 4.03 5.19
C ILE A 135 -23.72 2.81 4.31
N GLU A 136 -23.54 1.63 4.90
CA GLU A 136 -23.84 0.36 4.26
C GLU A 136 -25.29 -0.03 4.55
N ASP A 137 -26.05 -0.37 3.51
CA ASP A 137 -27.42 -0.87 3.65
C ASP A 137 -27.47 -2.39 3.95
N ASP A 138 -28.66 -2.91 4.24
CA ASP A 138 -28.86 -4.34 4.52
C ASP A 138 -28.50 -5.27 3.34
N LYS A 139 -28.26 -4.71 2.15
CA LYS A 139 -27.86 -5.41 0.92
C LYS A 139 -26.38 -5.21 0.58
N GLN A 140 -25.57 -4.68 1.49
CA GLN A 140 -24.16 -4.37 1.30
C GLN A 140 -23.88 -3.29 0.23
N HIS A 141 -24.87 -2.47 -0.11
CA HIS A 141 -24.61 -1.27 -0.89
C HIS A 141 -24.08 -0.17 0.01
N VAL A 142 -22.96 0.41 -0.39
CA VAL A 142 -22.35 1.54 0.31
C VAL A 142 -22.79 2.84 -0.35
N VAL A 143 -23.43 3.72 0.42
CA VAL A 143 -23.85 5.06 -0.01
C VAL A 143 -23.12 6.10 0.82
N PHE A 144 -22.54 7.11 0.17
CA PHE A 144 -21.97 8.25 0.85
C PHE A 144 -23.06 9.29 1.17
N ASN A 145 -23.31 9.52 2.45
CA ASN A 145 -24.19 10.58 2.92
C ASN A 145 -23.36 11.84 3.24
N ARG A 146 -23.55 12.88 2.42
CA ARG A 146 -22.80 14.14 2.50
C ARG A 146 -23.46 15.10 3.48
N ASP A 147 -22.66 15.77 4.30
CA ASP A 147 -23.15 16.80 5.21
C ASP A 147 -23.65 18.04 4.45
N ASN A 148 -24.69 18.70 4.97
CA ASN A 148 -25.28 19.89 4.34
C ASN A 148 -24.26 21.04 4.14
N ALA A 149 -23.27 21.18 5.02
CA ALA A 149 -22.24 22.22 4.89
C ALA A 149 -21.19 21.90 3.81
N SER A 150 -21.23 20.69 3.24
CA SER A 150 -20.20 20.17 2.35
C SER A 150 -20.61 20.18 0.88
N GLU A 151 -21.63 20.95 0.49
CA GLU A 151 -22.14 21.01 -0.88
C GLU A 151 -21.10 21.38 -1.93
N LYS A 152 -20.10 22.17 -1.52
CA LYS A 152 -19.00 22.66 -2.37
C LYS A 152 -17.84 21.68 -2.50
N LEU A 153 -17.86 20.56 -1.79
CA LEU A 153 -16.80 19.56 -1.90
C LEU A 153 -16.87 18.89 -3.27
N ASN A 154 -15.75 18.94 -3.99
CA ASN A 154 -15.52 18.17 -5.21
C ASN A 154 -14.13 17.55 -5.14
N ILE A 155 -14.05 16.22 -5.14
CA ILE A 155 -12.78 15.50 -5.17
C ILE A 155 -12.57 14.96 -6.59
N THR A 156 -11.49 15.39 -7.23
CA THR A 156 -11.08 14.92 -8.56
C THR A 156 -9.81 14.09 -8.45
N LEU A 157 -9.94 12.80 -8.74
CA LEU A 157 -8.81 11.87 -8.87
C LEU A 157 -8.23 11.98 -10.29
N MET A 158 -6.93 12.20 -10.39
CA MET A 158 -6.23 12.39 -11.66
C MET A 158 -5.33 11.19 -11.93
N SER A 159 -5.57 10.50 -13.04
CA SER A 159 -4.77 9.37 -13.51
C SER A 159 -4.37 9.57 -14.95
N ARG A 160 -3.14 9.16 -15.30
CA ARG A 160 -2.67 9.20 -16.69
C ARG A 160 -3.48 8.29 -17.61
N THR A 161 -3.98 7.18 -17.09
CA THR A 161 -4.70 6.16 -17.87
C THR A 161 -6.19 6.08 -17.54
N GLY A 162 -6.66 6.86 -16.55
CA GLY A 162 -8.06 6.83 -16.10
C GLY A 162 -8.43 5.55 -15.33
N ILE A 163 -7.45 4.73 -14.94
CA ILE A 163 -7.67 3.45 -14.27
C ILE A 163 -7.60 3.63 -12.74
N LEU A 164 -8.54 3.00 -12.03
CA LEU A 164 -8.49 2.79 -10.58
C LEU A 164 -7.78 1.47 -10.28
N PRO A 165 -7.07 1.34 -9.15
CA PRO A 165 -6.39 0.11 -8.76
C PRO A 165 -7.42 -1.00 -8.69
N GLU A 166 -7.03 -2.16 -9.20
CA GLU A 166 -7.82 -3.37 -9.03
C GLU A 166 -7.92 -3.67 -7.53
N ALA A 167 -9.09 -4.13 -7.09
CA ALA A 167 -9.22 -4.59 -5.72
C ALA A 167 -8.33 -5.83 -5.57
N ASP A 168 -7.31 -5.77 -4.71
CA ASP A 168 -6.45 -6.93 -4.42
C ASP A 168 -7.31 -8.02 -3.79
N PHE A 169 -7.63 -9.05 -4.57
CA PHE A 169 -8.32 -10.23 -4.08
C PHE A 169 -7.29 -11.19 -3.49
N TYR A 170 -7.56 -11.67 -2.27
CA TYR A 170 -6.86 -12.85 -1.77
C TYR A 170 -7.15 -14.02 -2.71
N CYS A 171 -6.10 -14.57 -3.32
CA CYS A 171 -6.20 -15.79 -4.12
C CYS A 171 -5.31 -16.87 -3.48
N PRO A 172 -5.86 -18.08 -3.20
CA PRO A 172 -5.04 -19.19 -2.74
C PRO A 172 -4.00 -19.55 -3.81
N ILE A 173 -2.80 -19.94 -3.38
CA ILE A 173 -1.75 -20.47 -4.27
C ILE A 173 -1.71 -22.00 -4.11
N PRO A 174 -1.82 -22.79 -5.20
CA PRO A 174 -1.90 -22.35 -6.60
C PRO A 174 -3.24 -21.69 -6.94
N TYR A 175 -3.20 -20.71 -7.87
CA TYR A 175 -4.37 -19.97 -8.32
C TYR A 175 -5.50 -20.93 -8.74
N GLU A 176 -6.72 -20.66 -8.26
CA GLU A 176 -7.90 -21.37 -8.72
C GLU A 176 -8.16 -21.05 -10.21
N PRO A 177 -8.60 -22.03 -11.02
CA PRO A 177 -8.94 -21.79 -12.42
C PRO A 177 -10.00 -20.70 -12.57
N LEU A 178 -9.77 -19.75 -13.48
CA LEU A 178 -10.72 -18.68 -13.78
C LEU A 178 -12.05 -19.28 -14.28
N HIS A 179 -13.18 -18.71 -13.86
CA HIS A 179 -14.51 -19.14 -14.32
C HIS A 179 -15.01 -18.37 -15.56
N ILE A 180 -14.55 -17.13 -15.74
CA ILE A 180 -15.02 -16.23 -16.80
C ILE A 180 -14.01 -16.20 -17.95
N VAL A 181 -12.76 -15.84 -17.67
CA VAL A 181 -11.69 -15.78 -18.68
C VAL A 181 -10.93 -17.11 -18.70
N THR A 182 -11.61 -18.16 -19.16
CA THR A 182 -11.01 -19.49 -19.31
C THR A 182 -10.26 -19.59 -20.63
N ASP A 183 -9.29 -20.50 -20.77
CA ASP A 183 -8.64 -20.78 -22.06
C ASP A 183 -9.66 -21.09 -23.16
N GLN A 184 -10.75 -21.78 -22.80
CA GLN A 184 -11.81 -22.14 -23.74
C GLN A 184 -12.63 -20.91 -24.18
N ALA A 185 -12.96 -20.01 -23.25
CA ALA A 185 -13.65 -18.76 -23.54
C ALA A 185 -12.77 -17.80 -24.36
N LEU A 186 -11.48 -17.71 -24.04
CA LEU A 186 -10.52 -16.89 -24.77
C LEU A 186 -10.36 -17.38 -26.21
N ASN A 187 -10.18 -18.69 -26.41
CA ASN A 187 -10.07 -19.27 -27.73
C ASN A 187 -11.37 -19.12 -28.55
N ALA A 188 -12.53 -19.23 -27.90
CA ALA A 188 -13.81 -18.96 -28.57
C ALA A 188 -13.91 -17.51 -29.04
N GLU A 189 -13.42 -16.55 -28.26
CA GLU A 189 -13.45 -15.13 -28.64
C GLU A 189 -12.43 -14.77 -29.72
N ILE A 190 -11.23 -15.36 -29.68
CA ILE A 190 -10.26 -15.25 -30.76
C ILE A 190 -10.84 -15.79 -32.08
N GLN A 191 -11.62 -16.89 -32.02
CA GLN A 191 -12.27 -17.46 -33.21
C GLN A 191 -13.37 -16.59 -33.81
N LYS A 192 -13.98 -15.69 -33.03
CA LYS A 192 -14.98 -14.75 -33.56
C LYS A 192 -14.38 -13.67 -34.48
N GLY A 193 -13.05 -13.50 -34.46
CA GLY A 193 -12.35 -12.54 -35.31
C GLY A 193 -12.54 -11.08 -34.86
N GLU A 194 -12.10 -10.14 -35.70
CA GLU A 194 -12.00 -8.71 -35.35
C GLU A 194 -13.32 -7.93 -35.49
N GLU A 195 -14.39 -8.53 -36.03
CA GLU A 195 -15.68 -7.86 -36.23
C GLU A 195 -16.32 -7.46 -34.90
N GLY A 196 -16.50 -6.15 -34.69
CA GLY A 196 -17.16 -5.57 -33.51
C GLY A 196 -16.24 -5.22 -32.34
N LEU A 197 -14.94 -5.56 -32.41
CA LEU A 197 -13.97 -5.21 -31.35
C LEU A 197 -13.61 -3.71 -31.35
N PHE A 198 -13.79 -3.03 -32.50
CA PHE A 198 -13.79 -1.57 -32.61
C PHE A 198 -14.83 -1.14 -33.65
N GLY A 199 -16.08 -0.97 -33.22
CA GLY A 199 -17.13 -0.41 -34.07
C GLY A 199 -16.81 1.04 -34.43
N SER A 200 -16.49 1.25 -35.71
CA SER A 200 -16.49 2.55 -36.38
C SER A 200 -17.86 3.22 -36.23
N GLY A 201 -17.88 4.33 -35.50
CA GLY A 201 -19.03 5.22 -35.36
C GLY A 201 -18.57 6.55 -34.78
N ILE A 202 -18.11 7.44 -35.67
CA ILE A 202 -18.33 8.88 -35.51
C ILE A 202 -19.78 9.14 -35.89
#